data_AF-A0A7J8B5P1-F1
#
_entry.id   AF-A0A7J8B5P1-F1
#
_cell.length_a   1.000
_cell.length_b   1.000
_cell.length_c   1.000
_cell.angle_alpha   90.00
_cell.angle_beta   90.00
_cell.angle_gamma   90.00
#
_symmetry.space_group_name_H-M   'P 1'
#
loop_
_entity.id
_entity.type
_entity.pdbx_description
1 polymer ?
#
loop_
_entity_poly.entity_id
_entity_poly.type
_entity_poly.pdbx_seq_one_letter_code
_entity_poly.pdbx_strand_id
1 'polypeptide(L)'
;MVRSVLWSEKYGSTIFNVFRGVLEVLIGVATGSLLGFFIQYFPSSDQSKLVWKRAFLVLGLAVLAVFSSMYFGFPGSGGLCTLVMAFLAGRGWASKKAEVQKIIAVAWDIFQPLLFGLIGAKVSIASLRPETVGCNRICSFGHSKITWR
;
A
#
# COMPACT_ATOMS: atom_id res chain seq x y z
N MET A 1 -6.22 -22.47 -34.37
CA MET A 1 -6.19 -21.03 -34.71
C MET A 1 -6.51 -20.14 -33.50
N VAL A 2 -7.66 -20.28 -32.82
CA VAL A 2 -8.01 -19.48 -31.62
C VAL A 2 -7.01 -19.62 -30.46
N ARG A 3 -6.49 -20.82 -30.20
CA ARG A 3 -5.48 -21.05 -29.14
C ARG A 3 -4.11 -20.41 -29.44
N SER A 4 -3.78 -20.25 -30.72
CA SER A 4 -2.55 -19.61 -31.21
C SER A 4 -2.62 -18.09 -31.07
N VAL A 5 -3.77 -17.50 -31.39
CA VAL A 5 -4.06 -16.07 -31.19
C VAL A 5 -4.11 -15.72 -29.70
N LEU A 6 -4.75 -16.56 -28.86
CA LEU A 6 -4.76 -16.40 -27.41
C LEU A 6 -3.37 -16.51 -26.77
N TRP A 7 -2.48 -17.36 -27.31
CA TRP A 7 -1.10 -17.40 -26.87
C TRP A 7 -0.35 -16.13 -27.29
N SER A 8 -0.45 -15.67 -28.54
CA SER A 8 0.26 -14.46 -28.95
C SER A 8 -0.16 -13.21 -28.16
N GLU A 9 -1.45 -13.09 -27.81
CA GLU A 9 -1.99 -11.97 -27.01
C GLU A 9 -1.60 -12.04 -25.52
N LYS A 10 -1.55 -13.25 -24.94
CA LYS A 10 -1.13 -13.45 -23.54
C LYS A 10 0.36 -13.20 -23.33
N TYR A 11 1.20 -13.50 -24.31
CA TYR A 11 2.65 -13.35 -24.18
C TYR A 11 3.08 -11.89 -24.33
N GLY A 12 2.49 -11.16 -25.28
CA GLY A 12 2.69 -9.71 -25.42
C GLY A 12 2.21 -8.93 -24.18
N SER A 13 1.04 -9.29 -23.64
CA SER A 13 0.49 -8.64 -22.43
C SER A 13 1.27 -8.99 -21.15
N THR A 14 1.77 -10.22 -21.01
CA THR A 14 2.56 -10.63 -19.84
C THR A 14 3.90 -9.89 -19.79
N ILE A 15 4.62 -9.83 -20.92
CA ILE A 15 5.91 -9.13 -20.99
C ILE A 15 5.72 -7.63 -20.70
N PHE A 16 4.70 -6.99 -21.29
CA PHE A 16 4.39 -5.59 -21.03
C PHE A 16 4.07 -5.31 -19.56
N ASN A 17 3.31 -6.19 -18.89
CA ASN A 17 2.98 -6.05 -17.47
C ASN A 17 4.22 -6.19 -16.57
N VAL A 18 5.15 -7.10 -16.90
CA VAL A 18 6.41 -7.24 -16.17
C VAL A 18 7.26 -5.96 -16.29
N PHE A 19 7.43 -5.45 -17.52
CA PHE A 19 8.15 -4.18 -17.72
C PHE A 19 7.47 -3.02 -17.00
N ARG A 20 6.14 -2.96 -17.03
CA ARG A 20 5.37 -1.94 -16.33
C ARG A 20 5.61 -1.99 -14.83
N GLY A 21 5.59 -3.17 -14.23
CA GLY A 21 5.89 -3.36 -12.82
C GLY A 21 7.33 -2.95 -12.45
N VAL A 22 8.32 -3.32 -13.27
CA VAL A 22 9.71 -2.91 -13.06
C VAL A 22 9.87 -1.39 -13.13
N LEU A 23 9.29 -0.75 -14.15
CA LEU A 23 9.32 0.71 -14.28
C LEU A 23 8.64 1.41 -13.09
N GLU A 24 7.51 0.86 -12.63
CA GLU A 24 6.78 1.40 -11.50
C GLU A 24 7.61 1.38 -10.20
N VAL A 25 8.37 0.31 -9.98
CA VAL A 25 9.32 0.22 -8.86
C VAL A 25 10.46 1.23 -9.01
N LEU A 26 11.08 1.33 -10.20
CA LEU A 26 12.19 2.25 -10.44
C LEU A 26 11.79 3.71 -10.21
N ILE A 27 10.63 4.11 -10.73
CA ILE A 27 10.10 5.47 -10.57
C ILE A 27 9.77 5.74 -9.08
N GLY A 28 9.15 4.77 -8.40
CA GLY A 28 8.83 4.88 -6.99
C GLY A 28 10.07 5.05 -6.11
N VAL A 29 11.11 4.24 -6.33
CA VAL A 29 12.37 4.33 -5.57
C VAL A 29 13.13 5.61 -5.89
N ALA A 30 13.24 6.00 -7.16
CA ALA A 30 13.94 7.22 -7.55
C ALA A 30 13.28 8.48 -6.96
N THR A 31 11.95 8.59 -7.10
CA THR A 31 11.18 9.72 -6.59
C THR A 31 11.17 9.75 -5.06
N GLY A 32 10.98 8.59 -4.42
CA GLY A 32 11.03 8.47 -2.95
C GLY A 32 12.42 8.80 -2.39
N SER A 33 13.48 8.45 -3.11
CA SER A 33 14.85 8.82 -2.72
C SER A 33 15.08 10.32 -2.81
N LEU A 34 14.71 10.93 -3.95
CA LEU A 34 14.83 12.37 -4.17
C LEU A 34 14.09 13.18 -3.09
N LEU A 35 12.82 12.81 -2.81
CA LEU A 35 12.01 13.45 -1.78
C LEU A 35 12.55 13.17 -0.36
N GLY A 36 13.06 11.96 -0.11
CA GLY A 36 13.69 11.61 1.17
C GLY A 36 14.95 12.44 1.45
N PHE A 37 15.80 12.65 0.45
CA PHE A 37 16.95 13.56 0.55
C PHE A 37 16.51 15.02 0.73
N PHE A 38 15.45 15.46 0.04
CA PHE A 38 14.90 16.81 0.20
C PHE A 38 14.44 17.06 1.64
N ILE A 39 13.76 16.10 2.26
CA ILE A 39 13.31 16.16 3.67
C ILE A 39 14.50 16.17 4.66
N GLN A 40 15.63 15.56 4.29
CA GLN A 40 16.87 15.61 5.08
C GLN A 40 17.64 16.92 4.93
N TYR A 41 17.46 17.66 3.83
CA TYR A 41 18.15 18.94 3.58
C TYR A 41 17.38 20.17 4.11
N PHE A 42 16.04 20.12 4.07
CA PHE A 42 15.18 21.14 4.67
C PHE A 42 15.13 21.28 6.22
N PRO A 43 15.66 20.35 7.06
CA PRO A 43 15.69 20.50 8.50
C PRO A 43 16.83 21.43 8.95
N SER A 44 16.74 22.72 8.61
CA SER A 44 17.58 23.75 9.23
C SER A 44 17.21 23.89 10.72
N SER A 45 18.22 23.90 11.59
CA SER A 45 18.15 23.56 13.02
C SER A 45 17.59 24.63 13.97
N ASP A 46 17.07 25.76 13.48
CA ASP A 46 17.00 26.98 14.30
C ASP A 46 15.58 27.45 14.70
N GLN A 47 14.59 26.56 14.91
CA GLN A 47 13.25 26.97 15.39
C GLN A 47 12.59 26.00 16.37
N SER A 48 11.95 26.51 17.42
CA SER A 48 11.33 25.75 18.53
C SER A 48 10.12 24.87 18.14
N LYS A 49 9.49 25.12 16.97
CA LYS A 49 8.34 24.33 16.45
C LYS A 49 8.73 23.35 15.33
N LEU A 50 10.01 22.96 15.24
CA LEU A 50 10.55 22.16 14.12
C LEU A 50 9.92 20.78 13.97
N VAL A 51 9.57 20.13 15.08
CA VAL A 51 9.08 18.74 15.10
C VAL A 51 7.73 18.62 14.39
N TRP A 52 6.80 19.54 14.67
CA TRP A 52 5.47 19.52 14.05
C TRP A 52 5.55 19.82 12.55
N LYS A 53 6.39 20.79 12.15
CA LYS A 53 6.58 21.14 10.74
C LYS A 53 7.24 20.00 9.94
N ARG A 54 8.20 19.29 10.55
CA ARG A 54 8.82 18.08 9.98
C ARG A 54 7.82 16.93 9.82
N ALA A 55 7.01 16.66 10.84
CA ALA A 55 5.98 15.63 10.76
C ALA A 55 4.91 15.96 9.72
N PHE A 56 4.47 17.22 9.65
CA PHE A 56 3.52 17.69 8.65
C PHE A 56 4.10 17.62 7.23
N LEU A 57 5.39 17.92 7.03
CA LEU A 57 6.05 17.77 5.73
C LEU A 57 6.14 16.30 5.31
N VAL A 58 6.50 15.38 6.21
CA VAL A 58 6.57 13.94 5.89
C VAL A 58 5.18 13.40 5.57
N LEU A 59 4.18 13.70 6.41
CA LEU A 59 2.81 13.25 6.18
C LEU A 59 2.21 13.89 4.91
N GLY A 60 2.42 15.19 4.70
CA GLY A 60 1.96 15.90 3.52
C GLY A 60 2.59 15.40 2.22
N LEU A 61 3.92 15.22 2.20
CA LEU A 61 4.62 14.68 1.02
C LEU A 61 4.27 13.22 0.77
N ALA A 62 4.04 12.40 1.80
CA ALA A 62 3.55 11.03 1.64
C ALA A 62 2.16 10.99 0.99
N VAL A 63 1.22 11.79 1.50
CA VAL A 63 -0.14 11.89 0.96
C VAL A 63 -0.11 12.40 -0.48
N LEU A 64 0.63 13.48 -0.74
CA LEU A 64 0.81 14.00 -2.10
C LEU A 64 1.42 12.95 -3.04
N ALA A 65 2.46 12.23 -2.62
CA ALA A 65 3.09 11.18 -3.42
C ALA A 65 2.10 10.06 -3.77
N VAL A 66 1.24 9.64 -2.83
CA VAL A 66 0.21 8.63 -3.09
C VAL A 66 -0.84 9.16 -4.07
N PHE A 67 -1.35 10.37 -3.88
CA PHE A 67 -2.32 10.97 -4.81
C PHE A 67 -1.73 11.22 -6.20
N SER A 68 -0.47 11.68 -6.28
CA SER A 68 0.24 11.85 -7.56
C SER A 68 0.39 10.51 -8.28
N SER A 69 0.75 9.44 -7.59
CA SER A 69 0.85 8.09 -8.17
C SER A 69 -0.49 7.56 -8.70
N MET A 70 -1.60 7.87 -8.01
CA MET A 70 -2.95 7.55 -8.49
C MET A 70 -3.30 8.35 -9.76
N TYR A 71 -2.93 9.62 -9.82
CA TYR A 71 -3.16 10.48 -10.99
C TYR A 71 -2.35 10.04 -12.21
N PHE A 72 -1.09 9.64 -12.01
CA PHE A 72 -0.21 9.17 -13.10
C PHE A 72 -0.52 7.75 -13.60
N GLY A 73 -1.45 7.03 -12.96
CA GLY A 73 -1.87 5.69 -13.42
C GLY A 73 -0.90 4.56 -13.05
N PHE A 74 -0.10 4.77 -11.99
CA PHE A 74 0.85 3.79 -11.43
C PHE A 74 0.67 3.71 -9.91
N PRO A 75 -0.44 3.14 -9.42
CA PRO A 75 -0.85 3.21 -8.01
C PRO A 75 0.10 2.52 -7.01
N GLY A 76 0.89 1.55 -7.46
CA GLY A 76 1.90 0.85 -6.66
C GLY A 76 3.15 1.69 -6.38
N SER A 77 3.52 2.62 -7.28
CA SER A 77 4.70 3.48 -7.09
C SER A 77 4.55 4.44 -5.89
N GLY A 78 3.35 4.93 -5.58
CA GLY A 78 3.12 5.89 -4.50
C GLY A 78 3.37 5.31 -3.12
N GLY A 79 2.99 4.05 -2.91
CA GLY A 79 3.28 3.30 -1.68
C GLY A 79 4.78 3.06 -1.51
N LEU A 80 5.46 2.60 -2.56
CA LEU A 80 6.90 2.40 -2.56
C LEU A 80 7.67 3.71 -2.32
N CYS A 81 7.25 4.79 -2.98
CA CYS A 81 7.80 6.14 -2.78
C CYS A 81 7.67 6.58 -1.32
N THR A 82 6.50 6.38 -0.72
CA THR A 82 6.25 6.71 0.70
C THR A 82 7.14 5.92 1.64
N LEU A 83 7.35 4.62 1.39
CA LEU A 83 8.22 3.77 2.20
C LEU A 83 9.69 4.22 2.12
N VAL A 84 10.22 4.43 0.91
CA VAL A 84 11.61 4.87 0.71
C VAL A 84 11.84 6.24 1.37
N MET A 85 10.90 7.17 1.17
CA MET A 85 10.93 8.49 1.80
C MET A 85 10.91 8.40 3.33
N ALA A 86 10.05 7.55 3.91
CA ALA A 86 9.97 7.36 5.36
C ALA A 86 11.24 6.73 5.94
N PHE A 87 11.86 5.76 5.25
CA PHE A 87 13.14 5.17 5.66
C PHE A 87 14.26 6.20 5.65
N LEU A 88 14.36 7.03 4.61
CA LEU A 88 15.35 8.11 4.53
C LEU A 88 15.11 9.18 5.61
N ALA A 89 13.87 9.60 5.84
CA ALA A 89 13.54 10.52 6.93
C ALA A 89 13.91 9.93 8.30
N GLY A 90 13.63 8.64 8.53
CA GLY A 90 13.97 7.93 9.77
C GLY A 90 15.48 7.75 9.99
N ARG A 91 16.27 7.56 8.92
CA ARG A 91 17.75 7.53 8.97
C ARG A 91 18.34 8.91 9.26
N GLY A 92 17.77 9.97 8.68
CA GLY A 92 18.25 11.35 8.87
C GLY A 92 18.00 11.92 10.27
N TRP A 93 17.03 11.39 11.01
CA TRP A 93 16.60 11.95 12.31
C TRP A 93 16.92 11.07 13.51
N ALA A 94 18.10 10.44 13.52
CA ALA A 94 18.51 9.45 14.52
C ALA A 94 18.31 9.91 15.99
N SER A 95 18.43 11.21 16.29
CA SER A 95 18.27 11.77 17.65
C SER A 95 16.83 12.13 18.06
N LYS A 96 15.84 12.12 17.14
CA LYS A 96 14.46 12.61 17.40
C LYS A 96 13.37 11.57 17.08
N LYS A 97 13.74 10.29 16.97
CA LYS A 97 12.84 9.17 16.61
C LYS A 97 11.59 9.08 17.49
N ALA A 98 11.74 9.32 18.80
CA ALA A 98 10.65 9.20 19.77
C ALA A 98 9.49 10.18 19.50
N GLU A 99 9.79 11.40 19.07
CA GLU A 99 8.77 12.43 18.85
C GLU A 99 7.98 12.20 17.56
N VAL A 100 8.66 11.78 16.49
CA VAL A 100 8.01 11.43 15.22
C VAL A 100 7.15 10.18 15.39
N GLN A 101 7.62 9.20 16.17
CA GLN A 101 6.86 7.98 16.45
C GLN A 101 5.56 8.27 17.20
N LYS A 102 5.56 9.20 18.18
CA LYS A 102 4.33 9.61 18.88
C LYS A 102 3.30 10.19 17.91
N ILE A 103 3.72 11.05 16.98
CA ILE A 103 2.81 11.67 16.00
C ILE A 103 2.24 10.61 15.06
N ILE A 104 3.07 9.67 14.61
CA ILE A 104 2.63 8.54 13.75
C ILE A 104 1.66 7.64 14.52
N ALA A 105 1.90 7.36 15.80
CA ALA A 105 1.01 6.56 16.63
C ALA A 105 -0.38 7.19 16.79
N VAL A 106 -0.42 8.51 17.08
CA VAL A 106 -1.70 9.25 17.15
C VAL A 106 -2.44 9.22 15.81
N ALA A 107 -1.73 9.39 14.69
CA ALA A 107 -2.33 9.26 13.37
C ALA A 107 -2.87 7.84 13.14
N TRP A 108 -2.12 6.82 13.55
CA TRP A 108 -2.49 5.41 13.40
C TRP A 108 -3.75 5.04 14.19
N ASP A 109 -3.92 5.54 15.41
CA ASP A 109 -5.13 5.28 16.21
C ASP A 109 -6.42 5.75 15.52
N ILE A 110 -6.33 6.79 14.68
CA ILE A 110 -7.46 7.29 13.89
C ILE A 110 -7.63 6.48 12.59
N PHE A 111 -6.52 6.21 11.87
CA PHE A 111 -6.56 5.49 10.61
C PHE A 111 -6.92 4.01 10.75
N GLN A 112 -6.56 3.37 11.87
CA GLN A 112 -6.80 1.95 12.10
C GLN A 112 -8.30 1.56 12.00
N PRO A 113 -9.23 2.13 12.80
CA PRO A 113 -10.65 1.81 12.68
C PRO A 113 -11.24 2.23 11.32
N LEU A 114 -10.75 3.32 10.73
CA LEU A 114 -11.22 3.82 9.43
C LEU A 114 -10.84 2.88 8.29
N LEU A 115 -9.61 2.34 8.29
CA LEU A 115 -9.15 1.35 7.31
C LEU A 115 -9.97 0.05 7.42
N PHE A 116 -10.22 -0.44 8.64
CA PHE A 116 -11.06 -1.63 8.83
C PHE A 116 -12.50 -1.41 8.38
N GLY A 117 -13.08 -0.25 8.68
CA GLY A 117 -14.42 0.11 8.23
C GLY A 117 -14.52 0.21 6.71
N LEU A 118 -13.55 0.87 6.06
CA LEU A 118 -13.59 1.14 4.62
C LEU A 118 -13.31 -0.12 3.78
N ILE A 119 -12.35 -0.94 4.19
CA ILE A 119 -12.09 -2.25 3.55
C ILE A 119 -13.29 -3.18 3.76
N GLY A 120 -13.88 -3.20 4.96
CA GLY A 120 -15.09 -3.97 5.26
C GLY A 120 -16.29 -3.55 4.41
N ALA A 121 -16.51 -2.24 4.22
CA ALA A 121 -17.59 -1.72 3.39
C ALA A 121 -17.42 -2.01 1.89
N LYS A 122 -16.18 -2.17 1.41
CA LYS A 122 -15.88 -2.53 0.01
C LYS A 122 -16.19 -4.00 -0.29
N VAL A 123 -16.23 -4.86 0.72
CA VAL A 123 -16.59 -6.28 0.54
C VAL A 123 -18.10 -6.40 0.37
N SER A 124 -18.55 -6.45 -0.89
CA SER A 124 -19.96 -6.68 -1.21
C SER A 124 -20.33 -8.15 -0.99
N ILE A 125 -21.05 -8.41 0.11
CA ILE A 125 -21.63 -9.72 0.42
C ILE A 125 -22.66 -10.15 -0.64
N ALA A 126 -23.23 -9.19 -1.38
CA ALA A 126 -24.21 -9.44 -2.44
C ALA A 126 -23.61 -10.10 -3.70
N SER A 127 -22.28 -10.09 -3.88
CA SER A 127 -21.60 -10.76 -5.01
C SER A 127 -21.07 -12.16 -4.64
N LEU A 128 -21.08 -12.52 -3.35
CA LEU A 128 -20.85 -13.90 -2.94
C LEU A 128 -22.11 -14.71 -3.26
N ARG A 129 -22.04 -15.56 -4.29
CA ARG A 129 -23.01 -16.62 -4.55
C ARG A 129 -23.38 -17.33 -3.22
N PRO A 130 -24.65 -17.29 -2.78
CA PRO A 130 -25.08 -17.89 -1.49
C PRO A 130 -24.81 -19.40 -1.42
N GLU A 131 -24.64 -20.02 -2.58
CA GLU A 131 -24.29 -21.43 -2.81
C GLU A 131 -22.85 -21.81 -2.39
N THR A 132 -21.92 -20.86 -2.20
CA THR A 132 -20.55 -21.17 -1.70
C THR A 132 -20.45 -21.13 -0.17
N VAL A 133 -21.26 -20.30 0.49
CA VAL A 133 -21.21 -20.14 1.97
C VAL A 133 -22.06 -21.16 2.72
N GLY A 134 -23.06 -21.76 2.06
CA GLY A 134 -23.88 -22.83 2.63
C GLY A 134 -23.25 -24.22 2.56
N CYS A 135 -22.57 -24.57 1.46
CA CYS A 135 -22.22 -25.96 1.14
C CYS A 135 -21.18 -26.59 2.08
N ASN A 136 -20.29 -25.81 2.72
CA ASN A 136 -19.30 -26.36 3.65
C ASN A 136 -19.92 -26.92 4.94
N ARG A 137 -21.09 -26.42 5.37
CA ARG A 137 -21.79 -26.95 6.56
C ARG A 137 -22.63 -28.18 6.23
N ILE A 138 -23.08 -28.34 4.98
CA ILE A 138 -23.95 -29.45 4.55
C ILE A 138 -23.12 -30.65 4.07
N CYS A 139 -22.01 -30.43 3.36
CA CYS A 139 -21.13 -31.51 2.92
C CYS A 139 -20.27 -32.11 4.06
N SER A 140 -19.93 -31.33 5.10
CA SER A 140 -19.23 -31.88 6.26
C SER A 140 -20.12 -32.76 7.16
N PHE A 141 -21.44 -32.61 7.09
CA PHE A 141 -22.39 -33.46 7.84
C PHE A 141 -22.85 -34.69 7.03
N GLY A 142 -22.76 -34.63 5.69
CA GLY A 142 -23.11 -35.75 4.80
C GLY A 142 -22.04 -36.84 4.66
N HIS A 143 -20.77 -36.57 5.03
CA HIS A 143 -19.68 -37.55 4.88
C HIS A 143 -19.31 -38.29 6.19
N SER A 144 -19.98 -38.01 7.32
CA SER A 144 -19.68 -38.64 8.62
C SER A 144 -20.73 -39.67 9.07
N LYS A 145 -21.61 -40.13 8.19
CA LYS A 145 -22.66 -41.12 8.49
C LYS A 145 -22.65 -42.35 7.57
N ILE A 146 -21.55 -42.63 6.86
CA ILE A 146 -21.36 -43.89 6.12
C ILE A 146 -19.96 -44.43 6.42
N THR A 147 -19.76 -44.93 7.64
CA THR A 147 -18.80 -45.96 8.04
C THR A 147 -18.78 -45.96 9.56
N TRP A 148 -19.47 -46.92 10.16
CA TRP A 148 -19.09 -47.69 11.35
C TRP A 148 -20.36 -48.34 11.92
N ARG A 149 -20.59 -49.57 11.43
CA ARG A 149 -21.39 -50.66 12.01
C ARG A 149 -22.89 -50.42 12.22
#